data_AF-A0A925GHG6-F1
#
_entry.id   AF-A0A925GHG6-F1
#
_cell.length_a   1.000
_cell.length_b   1.000
_cell.length_c   1.000
_cell.angle_alpha   90.00
_cell.angle_beta   90.00
_cell.angle_gamma   90.00
#
_symmetry.space_group_name_H-M   'P 1'
#
loop_
_entity.id
_entity.type
_entity.pdbx_description
1 polymer ?
#
loop_
_entity_poly.entity_id
_entity_poly.type
_entity_poly.pdbx_seq_one_letter_code
_entity_poly.pdbx_strand_id
1 'polypeptide(L)' 'MESRIINIDPDILGGTPVFYGTRVPIKNLFDYLETGETIDYFLDDFSGVQREQVIKLLKMS' A
#
# COMPACT_ATOMS: atom_id res chain seq x y z
N MET A 1 1.33 -5.88 18.89
CA MET A 1 1.33 -6.76 17.70
C MET A 1 1.87 -5.95 16.54
N GLU A 2 3.00 -6.36 15.99
CA GLU A 2 3.53 -5.87 14.72
C GLU A 2 2.43 -6.02 13.66
N SER A 3 1.90 -4.92 13.15
CA SER A 3 0.88 -4.94 12.10
C SER A 3 1.58 -5.26 10.78
N ARG A 4 1.22 -6.37 10.12
CA ARG A 4 1.71 -6.67 8.77
C ARG A 4 1.22 -5.59 7.80
N ILE A 5 2.15 -4.90 7.15
CA ILE A 5 1.86 -3.81 6.21
C ILE A 5 1.97 -4.29 4.76
N ILE A 6 3.01 -5.07 4.47
CA ILE A 6 3.33 -5.56 3.14
C ILE A 6 3.16 -7.08 3.13
N ASN A 7 2.57 -7.61 2.06
CA ASN A 7 2.61 -9.03 1.73
C ASN A 7 3.41 -9.26 0.45
N ILE A 8 4.28 -10.26 0.46
CA ILE A 8 5.04 -10.72 -0.70
C ILE A 8 4.84 -12.23 -0.76
N ASP A 9 4.02 -12.68 -1.70
CA ASP A 9 3.64 -14.07 -1.85
C ASP A 9 3.57 -14.40 -3.35
N PRO A 10 4.32 -15.40 -3.86
CA PRO A 10 4.27 -15.80 -5.27
C PRO A 10 2.85 -16.07 -5.79
N ASP A 11 1.96 -16.56 -4.92
CA ASP A 11 0.57 -16.87 -5.28
C ASP A 11 -0.32 -15.60 -5.34
N ILE A 12 0.17 -14.48 -4.81
CA ILE A 12 -0.51 -13.17 -4.84
C ILE A 12 0.24 -12.23 -5.78
N LEU A 13 -0.37 -11.97 -6.93
CA LEU A 13 0.14 -11.05 -7.95
C LEU A 13 1.60 -11.34 -8.35
N GLY A 14 1.97 -12.63 -8.41
CA GLY A 14 3.29 -13.07 -8.83
C GLY A 14 4.43 -12.67 -7.89
N GLY A 15 4.15 -12.44 -6.61
CA GLY A 15 5.16 -11.97 -5.65
C GLY A 15 5.40 -10.46 -5.69
N THR A 16 4.55 -9.70 -6.38
CA THR A 16 4.59 -8.23 -6.30
C THR A 16 4.28 -7.80 -4.86
N PRO A 17 5.06 -6.89 -4.24
CA PRO A 17 4.73 -6.35 -2.93
C PRO A 17 3.39 -5.61 -2.95
N VAL A 18 2.46 -6.06 -2.12
CA VAL A 18 1.11 -5.48 -1.99
C VAL A 18 0.82 -5.08 -0.55
N PHE A 19 -0.13 -4.17 -0.34
CA PHE A 19 -0.67 -3.90 0.99
C PHE A 19 -1.32 -5.18 1.56
N TYR A 20 -0.94 -5.53 2.79
CA TYR A 20 -1.43 -6.74 3.45
C TYR A 20 -2.96 -6.74 3.54
N GLY A 21 -3.58 -7.86 3.15
CA GLY A 21 -5.04 -7.99 3.07
C GLY A 21 -5.65 -7.51 1.75
N THR A 22 -4.83 -7.04 0.80
CA THR A 22 -5.28 -6.53 -0.50
C THR A 22 -4.46 -7.14 -1.64
N ARG A 23 -4.83 -6.80 -2.88
CA ARG A 23 -3.98 -7.01 -4.08
C ARG A 23 -3.46 -5.67 -4.64
N VAL A 24 -3.48 -4.60 -3.83
CA VAL A 24 -3.04 -3.26 -4.24
C VAL A 24 -1.52 -3.19 -4.11
N PRO A 25 -0.77 -2.98 -5.21
CA PRO A 25 0.68 -2.86 -5.17
C PRO A 25 1.13 -1.68 -4.30
N ILE A 26 2.23 -1.88 -3.57
CA ILE A 26 2.88 -0.80 -2.82
C ILE A 26 3.32 0.34 -3.75
N LYS A 27 3.74 0.01 -4.97
CA LYS A 27 4.14 0.97 -6.01
C LYS A 27 3.05 2.01 -6.30
N ASN A 28 1.78 1.61 -6.29
CA ASN A 28 0.67 2.52 -6.59
C ASN A 28 0.65 3.74 -5.66
N LEU A 29 0.97 3.56 -4.37
CA LEU A 29 1.04 4.69 -3.44
C LEU A 29 2.10 5.71 -3.90
N PHE A 30 3.30 5.24 -4.24
CA PHE A 30 4.38 6.11 -4.67
C PHE A 30 4.08 6.77 -6.00
N ASP A 31 3.46 6.06 -6.94
CA ASP A 31 3.03 6.64 -8.22
C ASP A 31 2.05 7.80 -8.01
N TYR A 32 1.10 7.69 -7.08
CA TYR A 32 0.19 8.79 -6.72
C TYR A 32 0.95 9.97 -6.11
N LEU A 33 1.85 9.71 -5.17
CA LEU A 33 2.63 10.77 -4.53
C LEU A 33 3.57 11.47 -5.53
N GLU A 34 4.12 10.75 -6.50
CA GLU A 34 4.95 11.31 -7.57
C GLU A 34 4.17 12.24 -8.51
N THR A 35 2.88 11.99 -8.72
CA THR A 35 2.00 12.90 -9.49
C THR A 35 1.50 14.09 -8.67
N GLY A 36 1.86 14.17 -7.39
CA GLY A 36 1.40 15.21 -6.47
C GLY A 36 0.01 14.96 -5.88
N GLU A 37 -0.53 13.75 -6.05
CA GLU A 37 -1.80 13.37 -5.43
C GLU A 37 -1.64 13.15 -3.92
N THR A 38 -2.76 13.19 -3.20
CA THR A 38 -2.77 13.03 -1.75
C THR A 38 -2.96 11.58 -1.33
N ILE A 39 -2.56 11.27 -0.09
CA ILE A 39 -2.89 9.99 0.55
C ILE A 39 -4.41 9.78 0.62
N ASP A 40 -5.18 10.85 0.79
CA ASP A 40 -6.64 10.77 0.87
C ASP A 40 -7.24 10.29 -0.46
N TYR A 41 -6.79 10.86 -1.59
CA TYR A 41 -7.19 10.39 -2.92
C TYR A 41 -6.81 8.92 -3.18
N PHE A 42 -5.60 8.51 -2.78
CA PHE A 42 -5.19 7.11 -2.88
C PHE A 42 -6.12 6.19 -2.08
N LEU A 43 -6.50 6.58 -0.86
CA LEU A 43 -7.38 5.78 0.00
C LEU A 43 -8.82 5.72 -0.51
N ASP A 44 -9.29 6.77 -1.19
CA ASP A 44 -10.60 6.79 -1.84
C ASP A 44 -10.66 5.78 -3.00
N ASP A 45 -9.61 5.71 -3.82
CA ASP A 45 -9.49 4.74 -4.91
C ASP A 45 -9.24 3.30 -4.40
N PHE A 46 -8.55 3.16 -3.28
CA PHE A 46 -8.16 1.88 -2.69
C PHE A 46 -8.65 1.72 -1.25
N SER A 47 -9.97 1.76 -1.05
CA SER A 47 -10.64 1.65 0.27
C SER A 47 -10.31 0.39 1.09
N GLY A 48 -9.71 -0.64 0.47
CA GLY A 48 -9.21 -1.82 1.18
C GLY A 48 -7.87 -1.61 1.90
N VAL A 49 -7.14 -0.52 1.58
CA VAL A 49 -5.88 -0.16 2.24
C VAL A 49 -6.20 0.73 3.44
N GLN A 50 -5.64 0.40 4.60
CA GLN A 50 -5.85 1.20 5.80
C GLN A 50 -4.87 2.37 5.87
N ARG A 51 -5.34 3.52 6.34
CA ARG A 51 -4.50 4.72 6.51
C ARG A 51 -3.28 4.42 7.38
N GLU A 52 -3.44 3.64 8.45
CA GLU A 52 -2.33 3.27 9.33
C GLU A 52 -1.27 2.44 8.61
N GLN A 53 -1.64 1.64 7.61
CA GLN A 53 -0.68 0.90 6.78
C GLN A 53 0.14 1.86 5.92
N VAL A 54 -0.50 2.83 5.28
CA VAL A 54 0.17 3.87 4.47
C VAL A 54 1.13 4.70 5.32
N ILE A 55 0.67 5.21 6.47
CA ILE A 55 1.51 6.05 7.35
C ILE A 55 2.70 5.27 7.92
N LYS A 56 2.53 3.99 8.27
CA LYS A 56 3.65 3.18 8.74
C LYS A 56 4.63 2.88 7.62
N LEU A 57 4.16 2.57 6.41
CA LEU A 57 5.00 2.34 5.24
C LEU A 57 5.89 3.55 4.95
N LEU A 58 5.31 4.76 4.94
CA LEU A 58 6.04 6.01 4.69
C LEU A 58 7.04 6.39 5.80
N LYS A 59 6.93 5.80 6.99
CA LYS A 59 7.93 5.98 8.07
C LYS A 59 9.10 5.01 7.96
N MET A 60 8.95 3.96 7.15
CA MET A 60 9.99 2.94 6.91
C MET A 60 10.85 3.26 5.68
N SER A 61 10.41 4.21 4.84
CA SER A 61 11.10 4.66 3.62
C SER A 61 12.17 5.71 3.89
#